data_AF-A0AAE7NHS2-F1
#
_entry.id   AF-A0AAE7NHS2-F1
#
_cell.length_a   1.000
_cell.length_b   1.000
_cell.length_c   1.000
_cell.angle_alpha   90.00
_cell.angle_beta   90.00
_cell.angle_gamma   90.00
#
_symmetry.space_group_name_H-M   'P 1'
#
loop_
_entity.id
_entity.type
_entity.pdbx_description
1 polymer ?
#
loop_
_entity_poly.entity_id
_entity_poly.type
_entity_poly.pdbx_seq_one_letter_code
_entity_poly.pdbx_strand_id
1 'polypeptide(L)'
;MMRIVFAASLALGAIAASAQAMPLAPFASANGDLIAVAGGCGKGWHRGPYGGCLRNYANPAAHACPRGYHIGPGGACRGNGR
;
A
#
# COMPACT_ATOMS: atom_id res chain seq x y z
N MET A 1 26.52 10.58 -57.30
CA MET A 1 25.74 11.22 -56.21
C MET A 1 24.79 10.26 -55.50
N MET A 2 23.90 9.54 -56.20
CA MET A 2 22.85 8.69 -55.57
C MET A 2 23.38 7.59 -54.61
N ARG A 3 24.55 6.99 -54.90
CA ARG A 3 25.19 5.99 -54.04
C ARG A 3 25.69 6.55 -52.70
N ILE A 4 26.14 7.80 -52.68
CA ILE A 4 26.65 8.45 -51.45
C ILE A 4 25.49 8.81 -50.53
N VAL A 5 24.38 9.26 -51.10
CA VAL A 5 23.15 9.56 -50.35
C VAL A 5 22.61 8.32 -49.64
N PHE A 6 22.63 7.16 -50.31
CA PHE A 6 22.14 5.90 -49.74
C PHE A 6 23.04 5.35 -48.62
N ALA A 7 24.36 5.49 -48.77
CA ALA A 7 25.29 5.09 -47.71
C ALA A 7 25.15 5.97 -46.46
N ALA A 8 24.96 7.28 -46.66
CA ALA A 8 24.78 8.23 -45.55
C ALA A 8 23.48 7.97 -44.78
N SER A 9 22.37 7.69 -45.46
CA SER A 9 21.09 7.41 -44.79
C SER A 9 21.12 6.12 -43.98
N LEU A 10 21.77 5.07 -44.50
CA LEU A 10 21.91 3.80 -43.77
C LEU A 10 22.77 3.95 -42.52
N ALA A 11 23.86 4.73 -42.61
CA ALA A 11 24.73 5.01 -41.47
C ALA A 11 24.00 5.79 -40.37
N LEU A 12 23.18 6.79 -40.72
CA LEU A 12 22.39 7.54 -39.75
C LEU A 12 21.31 6.68 -39.07
N GLY A 13 20.68 5.76 -39.81
CA GLY A 13 19.65 4.87 -39.27
C GLY A 13 20.19 3.88 -38.23
N ALA A 14 21.44 3.41 -38.39
CA ALA A 14 22.05 2.47 -37.45
C ALA A 14 22.33 3.09 -36.07
N ILE A 15 22.60 4.40 -36.00
CA ILE A 15 22.91 5.10 -34.75
C ILE A 15 21.65 5.29 -33.90
N ALA A 16 20.50 5.54 -34.55
CA ALA A 16 19.21 5.74 -33.90
C ALA A 16 18.62 4.47 -33.24
N ALA A 17 19.11 3.28 -33.62
CA ALA A 17 18.63 2.01 -33.08
C ALA A 17 19.18 1.67 -31.68
N SER A 18 20.08 2.48 -31.13
CA SER A 18 20.71 2.24 -29.83
C SER A 18 19.88 2.69 -28.61
N ALA A 19 18.63 3.12 -28.80
CA ALA A 19 17.71 3.47 -27.71
C ALA A 19 17.35 2.22 -26.88
N GLN A 20 18.15 1.95 -25.85
CA GLN A 20 17.85 0.94 -24.84
C GLN A 20 16.69 1.43 -23.97
N ALA A 21 15.49 0.92 -24.20
CA ALA A 21 14.37 1.09 -23.27
C ALA A 21 14.73 0.36 -21.98
N MET A 22 14.87 1.10 -20.87
CA MET A 22 15.09 0.50 -19.56
C MET A 22 13.89 -0.40 -19.23
N PRO A 23 14.10 -1.70 -18.97
CA PRO A 23 13.02 -2.57 -18.54
C PRO A 23 12.42 -2.01 -17.25
N LEU A 24 11.10 -1.87 -17.23
CA LEU A 24 10.40 -1.49 -16.02
C LEU A 24 10.60 -2.62 -14.99
N ALA A 25 11.44 -2.39 -13.98
CA ALA A 25 11.67 -3.38 -12.94
C ALA A 25 10.34 -3.68 -12.23
N PRO A 26 9.98 -4.96 -12.01
CA PRO A 26 8.78 -5.28 -11.27
C PRO A 26 8.89 -4.74 -9.84
N PHE A 27 7.86 -4.01 -9.41
CA PHE A 27 7.75 -3.52 -8.05
C PHE A 27 7.58 -4.74 -7.13
N ALA A 28 8.66 -5.14 -6.45
CA ALA A 28 8.56 -6.08 -5.35
C ALA A 28 7.74 -5.38 -4.26
N SER A 29 6.59 -5.95 -3.90
CA SER A 29 5.84 -5.48 -2.73
C SER A 29 6.81 -5.54 -1.55
N ALA A 30 7.19 -4.36 -1.04
CA ALA A 30 7.90 -4.28 0.21
C ALA A 30 6.95 -4.83 1.27
N ASN A 31 7.06 -6.11 1.57
CA ASN A 31 6.64 -6.66 2.85
C ASN A 31 7.57 -6.02 3.88
N GLY A 32 7.35 -4.74 4.17
CA GLY A 32 7.99 -4.10 5.28
C GLY A 32 7.59 -4.92 6.50
N ASP A 33 8.56 -5.34 7.29
CA ASP A 33 8.38 -6.00 8.59
C ASP A 33 7.66 -5.10 9.62
N LEU A 34 6.89 -4.11 9.15
CA LEU A 34 6.07 -3.19 9.90
C LEU A 34 4.72 -3.85 10.19
N ILE A 35 4.67 -4.53 11.32
CA ILE A 35 3.40 -4.92 11.92
C ILE A 35 2.73 -3.64 12.42
N ALA A 36 1.58 -3.30 11.84
CA ALA A 36 0.79 -2.16 12.29
C ALA A 36 0.30 -2.39 13.72
N VAL A 37 0.93 -1.74 14.71
CA VAL A 37 0.49 -1.79 16.10
C VAL A 37 -0.94 -1.27 16.18
N ALA A 38 -1.86 -2.16 16.54
CA ALA A 38 -3.29 -1.89 16.64
C ALA A 38 -3.90 -1.23 15.38
N GLY A 39 -3.48 -1.68 14.19
CA GLY A 39 -3.97 -1.14 12.91
C GLY A 39 -3.48 0.28 12.60
N GLY A 40 -2.41 0.73 13.26
CA GLY A 40 -1.80 2.04 13.06
C GLY A 40 -2.28 3.13 14.03
N CYS A 41 -3.14 2.80 15.00
CA CYS A 41 -3.67 3.76 15.97
C CYS A 41 -2.85 3.88 17.27
N GLY A 42 -1.85 3.00 17.46
CA GLY A 42 -1.01 3.00 18.65
C GLY A 42 -1.62 2.27 19.86
N LYS A 43 -0.86 2.22 20.96
CA LYS A 43 -1.23 1.46 22.18
C LYS A 43 -2.51 2.04 22.81
N GLY A 44 -3.48 1.18 23.09
CA GLY A 44 -4.74 1.57 23.72
C GLY A 44 -5.80 2.11 22.76
N TRP A 45 -5.59 1.98 21.45
CA TRP A 45 -6.53 2.37 20.41
C TRP A 45 -6.69 1.23 19.40
N HIS A 46 -7.74 1.27 18.57
CA HIS A 46 -7.94 0.36 17.44
C HIS A 46 -8.53 1.12 16.26
N ARG A 47 -8.35 0.60 15.04
CA ARG A 47 -8.98 1.13 13.84
C ARG A 47 -10.44 0.70 13.75
N GLY A 48 -11.36 1.67 13.71
CA GLY A 48 -12.78 1.43 13.39
C GLY A 48 -13.01 1.19 11.89
N PRO A 49 -14.21 0.75 11.47
CA PRO A 49 -14.55 0.46 10.07
C PRO A 49 -14.53 1.71 9.19
N TYR A 50 -14.72 2.89 9.76
CA TYR A 50 -14.61 4.16 9.04
C TYR A 50 -13.16 4.69 8.96
N GLY A 51 -12.18 3.86 9.32
CA GLY A 51 -10.76 4.21 9.23
C GLY A 51 -10.23 5.10 10.36
N GLY A 52 -11.10 5.61 11.24
CA GLY A 52 -10.71 6.40 12.43
C GLY A 52 -10.16 5.56 13.59
N CYS A 53 -9.45 6.20 14.51
CA CYS A 53 -8.91 5.57 15.71
C CYS A 53 -9.86 5.71 16.91
N LEU A 54 -10.19 4.58 17.52
CA LEU A 54 -11.12 4.47 18.65
C LEU A 54 -10.39 3.94 19.88
N ARG A 55 -10.68 4.51 21.05
CA ARG A 55 -10.01 4.11 22.29
C ARG A 55 -10.46 2.71 22.69
N ASN A 56 -9.50 1.86 23.03
CA ASN A 56 -9.75 0.54 23.61
C ASN A 56 -10.20 0.73 25.05
N TYR A 57 -11.46 0.43 25.32
CA TYR A 57 -11.97 0.29 26.69
C TYR A 57 -12.01 -1.19 27.13
N ALA A 58 -11.49 -2.08 26.27
CA ALA A 58 -11.46 -3.53 26.46
C ALA A 58 -10.15 -4.01 27.07
N ASN A 59 -10.24 -5.02 27.95
CA ASN A 59 -9.17 -6.01 28.06
C ASN A 59 -9.16 -6.84 26.74
N PRO A 60 -8.04 -6.93 26.00
CA PRO A 60 -7.96 -7.69 24.74
C PRO A 60 -8.40 -9.14 24.86
N ALA A 61 -8.24 -9.75 26.05
CA ALA A 61 -8.65 -11.13 26.31
C ALA A 61 -10.18 -11.31 26.42
N ALA A 62 -10.94 -10.23 26.58
CA ALA A 62 -12.35 -10.32 26.93
C ALA A 62 -13.24 -10.81 25.78
N HIS A 63 -12.84 -10.62 24.50
CA HIS A 63 -13.62 -10.95 23.28
C HIS A 63 -15.15 -10.95 23.47
N ALA A 64 -15.68 -9.97 24.22
CA ALA A 64 -17.01 -10.09 24.81
C ALA A 64 -18.12 -9.61 23.87
N CYS A 65 -17.75 -8.95 22.76
CA CYS A 65 -18.69 -8.29 21.88
C CYS A 65 -18.92 -9.08 20.59
N PRO A 66 -20.17 -9.07 20.06
CA PRO A 66 -20.47 -9.64 18.75
C PRO A 66 -19.64 -9.02 17.63
N ARG A 67 -19.54 -9.72 16.50
CA ARG A 67 -18.86 -9.21 15.29
C ARG A 67 -19.45 -7.86 14.87
N GLY A 68 -18.56 -6.88 14.66
CA GLY A 68 -18.94 -5.50 14.30
C GLY A 68 -19.12 -4.55 15.48
N TYR A 69 -18.92 -5.01 16.71
CA TYR A 69 -18.95 -4.18 17.93
C TYR A 69 -17.58 -4.16 18.61
N HIS A 70 -17.30 -3.09 19.35
CA HIS A 70 -16.11 -2.96 20.20
C HIS A 70 -16.51 -2.65 21.64
N ILE A 71 -15.64 -2.96 22.60
CA ILE A 71 -15.89 -2.56 24.00
C ILE A 71 -15.62 -1.06 24.12
N GLY A 72 -16.69 -0.33 24.43
CA GLY A 72 -16.71 1.10 24.69
C GLY A 72 -16.57 1.44 26.18
N PRO A 73 -16.68 2.73 26.55
CA PRO A 73 -16.59 3.18 27.93
C PRO A 73 -17.57 2.40 28.83
N GLY A 74 -17.09 1.93 29.99
CA GLY A 74 -17.89 1.16 30.94
C GLY A 74 -18.10 -0.32 30.59
N GLY A 75 -17.40 -0.87 29.60
CA GLY A 75 -17.49 -2.28 29.24
C GLY A 75 -18.62 -2.62 28.25
N ALA A 76 -19.44 -1.63 27.87
CA ALA A 76 -20.57 -1.84 26.97
C ALA A 76 -20.09 -2.04 25.51
N CYS A 77 -20.72 -2.97 24.80
CA CYS A 77 -20.49 -3.13 23.36
C CYS A 77 -21.09 -1.96 22.58
N ARG A 78 -20.26 -1.25 21.82
CA ARG A 78 -20.69 -0.17 20.94
C ARG A 78 -20.50 -0.57 19.48
N GLY A 79 -21.51 -0.26 18.68
CA GLY A 79 -21.44 -0.42 17.24
C GLY A 79 -20.30 0.42 16.72
N ASN A 80 -19.57 -0.13 15.75
CA ASN A 80 -18.50 0.59 15.09
C ASN A 80 -19.12 1.54 14.03
N GLY A 81 -20.00 2.43 14.51
CA GLY A 81 -20.87 3.41 13.84
C GLY A 81 -21.93 2.86 12.88
N ARG A 82 -22.78 1.93 13.33
CA ARG A 82 -24.12 1.75 12.71
C ARG A 82 -25.12 2.66 13.40
#